data_AF-A0A7V5DXX5-F1
#
_entry.id   AF-A0A7V5DXX5-F1
#
_cell.length_a   1.000
_cell.length_b   1.000
_cell.length_c   1.000
_cell.angle_alpha   90.00
_cell.angle_beta   90.00
_cell.angle_gamma   90.00
#
_symmetry.space_group_name_H-M   'P 1'
#
loop_
_entity.id
_entity.type
_entity.pdbx_description
1 polymer ?
#
loop_
_entity_poly.entity_id
_entity_poly.type
_entity_poly.pdbx_seq_one_letter_code
_entity_poly.pdbx_strand_id
1 'polypeptide(L)' 'EHPLDLVKIHRIAHSIKGGGLNVGALRLAEAARSMEQQAKAGMLGSLENALSRLKDEESLLESIYREQYERKANPPG' A
#
# COMPACT_ATOMS: atom_id res chain seq x y z
N GLU A 1 -11.44 -21.69 1.70
CA GLU A 1 -11.06 -20.32 2.08
C GLU A 1 -12.32 -19.48 2.25
N HIS A 2 -12.41 -18.61 3.27
CA HIS A 2 -13.67 -18.03 3.74
C HIS A 2 -13.95 -16.66 3.07
N PRO A 3 -15.17 -16.40 2.55
CA PRO A 3 -15.57 -15.10 2.01
C PRO A 3 -15.35 -13.90 2.95
N LEU A 4 -15.27 -14.16 4.27
CA LEU A 4 -14.96 -13.18 5.30
C LEU A 4 -13.56 -12.57 5.15
N ASP A 5 -12.60 -13.32 4.61
CA ASP A 5 -11.22 -12.86 4.47
C ASP A 5 -11.07 -11.88 3.31
N LEU A 6 -11.77 -12.13 2.19
CA LEU A 6 -11.83 -11.20 1.05
C LEU A 6 -12.45 -9.84 1.44
N VAL A 7 -13.50 -9.84 2.27
CA VAL A 7 -14.12 -8.60 2.77
C VAL A 7 -13.15 -7.80 3.65
N LYS A 8 -12.37 -8.49 4.50
CA LYS A 8 -11.35 -7.83 5.33
C LYS A 8 -10.24 -7.23 4.47
N ILE A 9 -9.71 -7.99 3.52
CA ILE A 9 -8.66 -7.53 2.60
C ILE A 9 -9.15 -6.31 1.81
N HIS A 10 -10.37 -6.37 1.27
CA HIS A 10 -10.98 -5.24 0.56
C HIS A 10 -11.02 -3.97 1.43
N ARG A 11 -11.48 -4.08 2.69
CA ARG A 11 -11.54 -2.94 3.61
C ARG A 11 -10.17 -2.38 3.97
N ILE A 12 -9.19 -3.24 4.24
CA ILE A 12 -7.82 -2.82 4.54
C ILE A 12 -7.22 -2.07 3.34
N ALA A 13 -7.33 -2.64 2.15
CA ALA A 13 -6.85 -2.03 0.92
C ALA A 13 -7.53 -0.66 0.64
N HIS A 14 -8.83 -0.55 0.93
CA HIS A 14 -9.56 0.71 0.84
C HIS A 14 -8.97 1.80 1.77
N SER A 15 -8.70 1.45 3.02
CA SER A 15 -8.09 2.37 4.00
C SER A 15 -6.68 2.81 3.58
N ILE A 16 -5.83 1.87 3.11
CA ILE A 16 -4.47 2.17 2.65
C ILE A 16 -4.50 3.09 1.43
N LYS A 17 -5.39 2.83 0.46
CA LYS A 17 -5.60 3.71 -0.70
C LYS A 17 -5.92 5.14 -0.27
N GLY A 18 -6.88 5.30 0.65
CA GLY A 18 -7.25 6.62 1.17
C GLY A 18 -6.08 7.31 1.88
N GLY A 19 -5.36 6.60 2.74
CA GLY A 19 -4.18 7.12 3.42
C GLY A 19 -3.08 7.55 2.45
N GLY A 20 -2.77 6.72 1.45
CA GLY A 20 -1.77 7.02 0.43
C GLY A 20 -2.10 8.26 -0.38
N LEU A 21 -3.37 8.45 -0.78
CA LEU A 21 -3.83 9.66 -1.47
C LEU A 21 -3.66 10.92 -0.61
N ASN A 22 -3.97 10.83 0.70
CA ASN A 22 -3.87 11.98 1.61
C ASN A 22 -2.43 12.48 1.79
N VAL A 23 -1.43 11.60 1.67
CA VAL A 23 -0.01 11.94 1.87
C VAL A 23 0.78 12.02 0.56
N GLY A 24 0.10 11.96 -0.59
CA GLY A 24 0.74 12.01 -1.91
C GLY A 24 1.52 10.74 -2.30
N ALA A 25 1.37 9.63 -1.57
CA ALA A 25 1.96 8.34 -1.90
C ALA A 25 1.16 7.63 -3.01
N LEU A 26 1.18 8.21 -4.22
CA LEU A 26 0.34 7.79 -5.34
C LEU A 26 0.54 6.33 -5.74
N ARG A 27 1.79 5.86 -5.82
CA ARG A 27 2.10 4.46 -6.20
C ARG A 27 1.58 3.45 -5.17
N LEU A 28 1.69 3.77 -3.87
CA LEU A 28 1.13 2.96 -2.80
C LEU A 28 -0.40 2.92 -2.88
N ALA A 29 -1.04 4.07 -3.16
CA ALA A 29 -2.48 4.14 -3.33
C ALA A 29 -2.98 3.34 -4.53
N GLU A 30 -2.23 3.32 -5.64
CA GLU A 30 -2.52 2.50 -6.82
C GLU A 30 -2.39 1.00 -6.53
N ALA A 31 -1.35 0.58 -5.83
CA ALA A 31 -1.17 -0.81 -5.41
C ALA A 31 -2.33 -1.27 -4.51
N ALA A 32 -2.71 -0.43 -3.54
CA ALA A 32 -3.86 -0.68 -2.66
C ALA A 32 -5.19 -0.74 -3.43
N ARG A 33 -5.39 0.15 -4.41
CA ARG A 33 -6.57 0.10 -5.30
C ARG A 33 -6.64 -1.21 -6.08
N SER A 34 -5.50 -1.71 -6.58
CA SER A 34 -5.47 -2.99 -7.30
C SER A 34 -5.89 -4.14 -6.38
N MET A 35 -5.34 -4.21 -5.16
CA MET A 35 -5.73 -5.21 -4.17
C MET A 35 -7.22 -5.11 -3.78
N GLU A 36 -7.74 -3.89 -3.58
CA GLU A 36 -9.14 -3.62 -3.26
C GLU A 36 -10.08 -4.19 -4.35
N GLN A 37 -9.73 -3.99 -5.63
CA GLN A 37 -10.48 -4.48 -6.77
C GLN A 37 -10.42 -6.00 -6.90
N GLN A 38 -9.25 -6.60 -6.70
CA GLN A 38 -9.07 -8.05 -6.78
C GLN A 38 -9.81 -8.78 -5.65
N ALA A 39 -9.76 -8.25 -4.42
CA ALA A 39 -10.51 -8.77 -3.30
C ALA A 39 -12.02 -8.68 -3.54
N LYS A 40 -12.50 -7.55 -4.10
CA LYS A 40 -13.91 -7.37 -4.48
C LYS A 40 -14.36 -8.35 -5.56
N ALA A 41 -13.48 -8.70 -6.49
CA ALA A 41 -13.74 -9.65 -7.57
C ALA A 41 -13.55 -11.13 -7.17
N GLY A 42 -13.10 -11.41 -5.94
CA GLY A 42 -12.82 -12.77 -5.48
C GLY A 42 -11.60 -13.42 -6.15
N MET A 43 -10.68 -12.63 -6.72
CA MET A 43 -9.51 -13.12 -7.43
C MET A 43 -8.37 -13.45 -6.46
N LEU A 44 -8.49 -14.57 -5.75
CA LEU A 44 -7.53 -15.01 -4.72
C LEU A 44 -6.12 -15.23 -5.27
N GLY A 45 -5.99 -15.87 -6.44
CA GLY A 45 -4.69 -16.16 -7.06
C GLY A 45 -3.89 -14.91 -7.48
N SER A 46 -4.53 -13.74 -7.61
CA SER A 46 -3.83 -12.49 -7.93
C SER A 46 -3.49 -11.66 -6.69
N LEU A 47 -4.09 -11.95 -5.53
CA LEU A 47 -3.92 -11.16 -4.31
C LEU A 47 -2.50 -11.22 -3.74
N GLU A 48 -1.79 -12.34 -3.93
CA GLU A 48 -0.39 -12.48 -3.52
C GLU A 48 0.51 -11.49 -4.26
N ASN A 49 0.34 -11.35 -5.58
CA ASN A 49 1.08 -10.39 -6.39
C ASN A 49 0.72 -8.94 -6.00
N ALA A 50 -0.56 -8.68 -5.73
CA ALA A 50 -0.99 -7.37 -5.25
C ALA A 50 -0.38 -7.04 -3.87
N LEU A 51 -0.26 -8.03 -2.98
CA LEU A 51 0.35 -7.88 -1.67
C LEU A 51 1.86 -7.63 -1.77
N SER A 52 2.56 -8.37 -2.64
CA SER A 52 3.98 -8.13 -2.90
C SER A 52 4.21 -6.68 -3.35
N ARG A 53 3.45 -6.24 -4.36
CA ARG A 53 3.56 -4.86 -4.86
C ARG A 53 3.24 -3.82 -3.80
N LEU A 54 2.23 -4.06 -2.96
CA LEU A 54 1.88 -3.15 -1.87
C LEU A 54 3.04 -3.00 -0.87
N LYS A 55 3.70 -4.11 -0.51
CA LYS A 55 4.87 -4.11 0.38
C LYS A 55 6.06 -3.38 -0.25
N ASP A 56 6.33 -3.60 -1.52
CA ASP A 56 7.43 -2.94 -2.23
C ASP A 56 7.26 -1.41 -2.23
N GLU A 57 6.04 -0.93 -2.50
CA GLU A 57 5.74 0.51 -2.49
C GLU A 57 5.78 1.12 -1.08
N GLU A 58 5.39 0.35 -0.06
CA GLU A 58 5.45 0.80 1.35
C GLU A 58 6.90 0.90 1.84
N SER A 59 7.72 -0.11 1.56
CA SER A 59 9.16 -0.09 1.89
C SER A 59 9.90 1.03 1.16
N LEU A 60 9.55 1.29 -0.12
CA LEU A 60 10.09 2.44 -0.85
C LEU A 60 9.69 3.76 -0.19
N LEU A 61 8.40 3.93 0.15
CA LEU A 61 7.90 5.13 0.80
C LEU A 61 8.60 5.38 2.15
N GLU A 62 8.74 4.34 2.97
CA GLU A 62 9.45 4.41 4.25
C GLU A 62 10.91 4.83 4.06
N SER A 63 11.60 4.27 3.06
CA SER A 63 12.99 4.61 2.78
C SER A 63 13.17 6.09 2.43
N ILE A 64 12.25 6.64 1.62
CA ILE A 64 12.25 8.05 1.23
C ILE A 64 11.97 8.94 2.46
N TYR A 65 10.96 8.61 3.26
CA TYR A 65 10.67 9.39 4.47
C TYR A 65 11.82 9.39 5.47
N ARG A 66 12.46 8.23 5.67
CA ARG A 66 13.63 8.11 6.53
C ARG A 66 14.78 8.99 6.06
N GLU A 67 15.12 8.93 4.77
CA GLU A 67 16.17 9.77 4.19
C GLU A 67 15.85 11.27 4.37
N GLN A 68 14.60 11.68 4.15
CA GLN A 68 14.16 13.06 4.34
C GLN A 68 14.25 13.52 5.80
N TYR A 69 13.87 12.66 6.74
CA TYR A 69 14.00 12.95 8.18
C TYR A 69 15.47 13.03 8.61
N GLU A 70 16.32 12.11 8.16
CA GLU A 70 17.75 12.12 8.43
C GLU A 70 18.43 13.38 7.88
N ARG A 71 18.11 13.78 6.64
CA ARG A 71 18.59 15.04 6.05
C ARG A 71 18.13 16.28 6.82
N LYS A 72 16.91 16.27 7.37
CA LYS A 72 16.42 17.37 8.21
C LYS A 72 17.09 17.42 9.58
N ALA A 73 17.38 16.26 10.18
CA ALA A 73 18.08 16.18 11.45
C ALA A 73 19.58 16.52 11.32
N ASN A 74 20.19 16.15 10.19
CA ASN A 74 21.59 16.38 9.86
C ASN A 74 21.70 17.05 8.47
N PRO A 75 21.53 18.38 8.38
CA PRO A 75 21.65 19.08 7.10
C PRO A 75 23.09 18.93 6.55
N PRO A 76 23.28 18.57 5.27
CA PRO A 76 24.60 18.66 4.66
C PRO A 76 25.03 20.13 4.66
N GLY A 77 26.22 20.39 5.23
CA GLY A 77 26.82 21.73 5.30
C GLY A 77 27.18 22.32 3.95
#